data_AF-A0AAW1UI49-F1
#
_entry.id   AF-A0AAW1UI49-F1
#
_cell.length_a   1.000
_cell.length_b   1.000
_cell.length_c   1.000
_cell.angle_alpha   90.00
_cell.angle_beta   90.00
_cell.angle_gamma   90.00
#
_symmetry.space_group_name_H-M   'P 1'
#
loop_
_entity.id
_entity.type
_entity.pdbx_description
1 polymer ?
#
loop_
_entity_poly.entity_id
_entity_poly.type
_entity_poly.pdbx_seq_one_letter_code
_entity_poly.pdbx_strand_id
1 'polypeptide(L)'
;MAAENSEPEKCVKCLIEFNGDKAIGCEGKCKWWFHLKCSELNNKDFNVIKNCEGVKWFCETCCSEKEVIDNILKALELLNEKVNALECKQEKMLQEKYAADSSALRSGEKSKGSNVL
;
A
#
# COMPACT_ATOMS: atom_id res chain seq x y z
N MET A 1 3.82 -3.83 37.31
CA MET A 1 4.67 -2.74 36.80
C MET A 1 4.46 -2.71 35.29
N ALA A 2 3.64 -1.78 34.79
CA ALA A 2 3.46 -1.58 33.36
C ALA A 2 4.69 -0.83 32.85
N ALA A 3 5.49 -1.46 31.99
CA ALA A 3 6.50 -0.73 31.23
C ALA A 3 5.74 0.16 30.25
N GLU A 4 5.77 1.45 30.48
CA GLU A 4 5.16 2.44 29.61
C GLU A 4 5.76 2.31 28.22
N ASN A 5 4.87 2.31 27.23
CA ASN A 5 5.18 2.19 25.81
C ASN A 5 5.79 3.51 25.32
N SER A 6 6.95 3.89 25.87
CA SER A 6 7.64 5.13 25.54
C SER A 6 8.17 5.05 24.11
N GLU A 7 7.69 5.95 23.25
CA GLU A 7 8.24 6.10 21.91
C GLU A 7 9.76 6.39 22.00
N PRO A 8 10.55 5.86 21.06
CA PRO A 8 12.00 6.01 21.13
C PRO A 8 12.38 7.47 20.97
N GLU A 9 13.09 8.01 21.96
CA GLU A 9 13.43 9.43 22.00
C GLU A 9 14.64 9.78 21.13
N LYS A 10 15.54 8.81 20.88
CA LYS A 10 16.86 9.03 20.27
C LYS A 10 17.16 8.05 19.14
N CYS A 11 17.89 8.53 18.14
CA CYS A 11 18.41 7.71 17.07
C CYS A 11 19.59 6.85 17.55
N VAL A 12 19.57 5.55 17.25
CA VAL A 12 20.65 4.64 17.68
C VAL A 12 22.00 4.89 16.99
N LYS A 13 22.01 5.47 15.78
CA LYS A 13 23.23 5.69 14.99
C LYS A 13 23.98 6.96 15.40
N CYS A 14 23.27 8.05 15.68
CA CYS A 14 23.87 9.34 16.02
C CYS A 14 23.69 9.75 17.49
N LEU A 15 22.84 9.03 18.24
CA LEU A 15 22.52 9.27 19.65
C LEU A 15 21.85 10.64 19.93
N ILE A 16 21.39 11.32 18.89
CA ILE A 16 20.65 12.59 18.97
C ILE A 16 19.15 12.31 19.02
N GLU A 17 18.41 13.16 19.72
CA GLU A 17 16.96 13.14 19.80
C GLU A 17 16.28 13.35 18.45
N PHE A 18 15.07 12.83 18.29
CA PHE A 18 14.32 13.02 17.05
C PHE A 18 13.81 14.45 16.88
N ASN A 19 13.31 15.10 17.94
CA ASN A 19 12.87 16.51 17.89
C ASN A 19 11.97 16.86 16.67
N GLY A 20 11.11 15.92 16.26
CA GLY A 20 10.23 16.07 15.08
C GLY A 20 10.85 15.72 13.73
N ASP A 21 12.14 15.35 13.69
CA ASP A 21 12.79 14.81 12.49
C ASP A 21 12.10 13.51 12.03
N LYS A 22 12.08 13.29 10.72
CA LYS A 22 11.62 12.01 10.15
C LYS A 22 12.49 10.87 10.69
N ALA A 23 11.82 9.83 11.17
CA ALA A 23 12.46 8.64 11.70
C ALA A 23 11.86 7.37 11.08
N ILE A 24 12.65 6.31 11.05
CA ILE A 24 12.21 4.98 10.64
C ILE A 24 12.66 3.94 11.67
N GLY A 25 11.76 3.03 12.00
CA GLY A 25 12.02 1.90 12.88
C GLY A 25 12.44 0.66 12.08
N CYS A 26 13.44 -0.06 12.57
CA CYS A 26 13.81 -1.36 12.02
C CYS A 26 12.77 -2.41 12.40
N GLU A 27 12.24 -3.11 11.39
CA GLU A 27 11.28 -4.19 11.57
C GLU A 27 11.91 -5.53 11.96
N GLY A 28 13.24 -5.59 12.00
CA GLY A 28 14.00 -6.75 12.46
C GLY A 28 13.95 -6.93 13.98
N LYS A 29 14.86 -7.76 14.49
CA LYS A 29 14.91 -8.11 15.93
C LYS A 29 15.35 -6.96 16.83
N CYS A 30 16.12 -6.00 16.30
CA CYS A 30 16.68 -4.92 17.12
C CYS A 30 15.61 -3.89 17.54
N LYS A 31 14.56 -3.70 16.72
CA LYS A 31 13.50 -2.70 16.92
C LYS A 31 14.01 -1.28 17.17
N TRP A 32 15.23 -0.98 16.72
CA TRP A 32 15.85 0.33 16.87
C TRP A 32 15.30 1.34 15.89
N TRP A 33 15.36 2.61 16.29
CA TRP A 33 14.92 3.74 15.47
C TRP A 33 16.09 4.59 14.99
N PHE A 34 15.93 5.10 13.78
CA PHE A 34 16.96 5.83 13.05
C PHE A 34 16.36 7.11 12.50
N HIS A 35 17.10 8.23 12.55
CA HIS A 35 16.73 9.37 11.71
C HIS A 35 16.78 8.92 10.27
N LEU A 36 15.92 9.50 9.43
CA LEU A 36 15.90 9.20 8.00
C LEU A 36 17.29 9.41 7.35
N LYS A 37 17.97 10.50 7.74
CA LYS A 37 19.34 10.79 7.28
C LYS A 37 20.37 9.75 7.74
N CYS A 38 20.14 9.12 8.89
CA CYS A 38 21.02 8.11 9.47
C CYS A 38 20.75 6.71 8.91
N SER A 39 19.52 6.45 8.42
CA SER A 39 19.13 5.18 7.81
C SER A 39 19.55 5.06 6.33
N GLU A 40 20.16 6.11 5.77
CA GLU A 40 20.61 6.17 4.35
C GLU A 40 19.46 6.05 3.33
N LEU A 41 18.22 6.22 3.78
CA LEU A 41 17.06 6.28 2.91
C LEU A 41 16.86 7.72 2.42
N ASN A 42 16.51 7.86 1.15
CA ASN A 42 16.00 9.12 0.64
C ASN A 42 14.50 9.28 0.96
N ASN A 43 13.97 10.49 0.76
CA ASN A 43 12.57 10.79 1.04
C ASN A 43 11.58 9.98 0.17
N LYS A 44 11.96 9.60 -1.06
CA LYS A 44 11.08 8.82 -1.95
C LYS A 44 10.92 7.40 -1.40
N ASP A 45 12.04 6.75 -1.05
CA ASP A 45 12.02 5.39 -0.51
C ASP A 45 11.30 5.33 0.84
N PHE A 46 11.54 6.32 1.71
CA PHE A 46 10.79 6.46 2.96
C PHE A 46 9.28 6.56 2.75
N ASN A 47 8.85 7.36 1.76
CA ASN A 47 7.44 7.49 1.43
C ASN A 47 6.86 6.19 0.87
N VAL A 48 7.62 5.43 0.08
CA VAL A 48 7.20 4.11 -0.40
C VAL A 48 7.00 3.16 0.77
N ILE A 49 7.99 3.02 1.65
CA ILE A 49 7.92 2.14 2.83
C ILE A 49 6.74 2.53 3.73
N LYS A 50 6.50 3.83 3.93
CA LYS A 50 5.39 4.32 4.76
C LYS A 50 4.01 4.01 4.19
N ASN A 51 3.84 4.04 2.86
CA ASN A 51 2.52 3.94 2.22
C ASN A 51 2.23 2.55 1.62
N CYS A 52 3.24 1.71 1.42
CA CYS A 52 3.10 0.39 0.84
C CYS A 52 3.02 -0.67 1.94
N GLU A 53 1.80 -1.15 2.21
CA GLU A 53 1.57 -2.33 3.03
C GLU A 53 2.40 -3.52 2.53
N GLY A 54 3.13 -4.17 3.43
CA GLY A 54 4.01 -5.31 3.11
C GLY A 54 5.46 -4.94 2.85
N VAL A 55 5.79 -3.66 2.63
CA VAL A 55 7.17 -3.20 2.54
C VAL A 55 7.67 -2.83 3.93
N LYS A 56 8.78 -3.44 4.34
CA LYS A 56 9.40 -3.24 5.65
C LYS A 56 10.84 -2.80 5.50
N TRP A 57 11.32 -2.00 6.44
CA TRP A 57 12.71 -1.56 6.47
C TRP A 57 13.50 -2.27 7.57
N PHE A 58 14.74 -2.63 7.25
CA PHE A 58 15.68 -3.29 8.15
C PHE A 58 16.97 -2.47 8.18
N CYS A 59 17.52 -2.27 9.37
CA CYS A 59 18.86 -1.71 9.47
C CYS A 59 19.89 -2.70 8.92
N GLU A 60 21.09 -2.22 8.60
CA GLU A 60 22.18 -3.03 8.06
C GLU A 60 22.46 -4.29 8.89
N THR A 61 22.34 -4.20 10.23
CA THR A 61 22.57 -5.33 11.13
C THR A 61 21.46 -6.39 11.09
N CYS A 62 20.21 -6.00 10.79
CA CYS A 62 19.10 -6.93 10.68
C CYS A 62 18.87 -7.40 9.25
N CYS A 63 19.29 -6.61 8.24
CA CYS A 63 19.13 -6.92 6.84
C CYS A 63 19.91 -8.18 6.46
N SER A 64 19.29 -9.34 6.63
CA SER A 64 19.76 -10.61 6.08
C SER A 64 19.05 -10.88 4.75
N GLU A 65 19.72 -11.53 3.81
CA GLU A 65 19.14 -11.90 2.51
C GLU A 65 17.80 -12.63 2.67
N LYS A 66 17.70 -13.48 3.69
CA LYS A 66 16.45 -14.19 4.03
C LYS A 66 15.32 -13.22 4.40
N GLU A 67 15.57 -12.26 5.27
CA GLU A 67 14.55 -11.27 5.66
C GLU A 67 14.12 -10.44 4.46
N VAL A 68 15.04 -10.06 3.57
CA VAL A 68 14.71 -9.34 2.33
C VAL A 68 13.79 -10.18 1.43
N ILE A 69 14.14 -11.45 1.19
CA ILE A 69 13.34 -12.37 0.36
C ILE A 69 11.95 -12.57 0.95
N ASP A 70 11.83 -12.82 2.27
CA ASP A 70 10.54 -13.04 2.94
C ASP A 70 9.60 -11.83 2.81
N ASN A 71 10.15 -10.60 2.82
CA ASN A 71 9.33 -9.41 2.62
C ASN A 71 8.89 -9.22 1.16
N ILE A 72 9.78 -9.51 0.20
CA ILE A 72 9.44 -9.47 -1.22
C ILE A 72 8.31 -10.46 -1.50
N LEU A 73 8.39 -11.70 -0.98
CA LEU A 73 7.35 -12.71 -1.15
C LEU A 73 5.99 -12.24 -0.60
N LYS A 74 5.96 -11.69 0.62
CA LYS A 74 4.73 -11.14 1.21
C LYS A 74 4.15 -9.96 0.43
N ALA A 75 5.01 -9.07 -0.07
CA ALA A 75 4.57 -7.96 -0.89
C ALA A 75 3.96 -8.44 -2.22
N LEU A 76 4.53 -9.50 -2.82
CA LEU A 76 3.99 -10.12 -4.02
C LEU A 76 2.64 -10.79 -3.78
N GLU A 77 2.45 -11.48 -2.65
CA GLU A 77 1.15 -12.07 -2.26
C GLU A 77 0.06 -10.98 -2.15
N LEU A 78 0.35 -9.90 -1.42
CA LEU A 78 -0.59 -8.78 -1.28
C LEU A 78 -0.89 -8.09 -2.61
N LEU A 79 0.13 -7.94 -3.47
CA LEU A 79 -0.06 -7.36 -4.79
C LEU A 79 -0.96 -8.25 -5.67
N ASN A 80 -0.77 -9.57 -5.60
CA ASN A 80 -1.58 -10.54 -6.31
C ASN A 80 -3.06 -10.48 -5.88
N GLU A 81 -3.33 -10.37 -4.57
CA GLU A 81 -4.69 -10.17 -4.05
C GLU A 81 -5.32 -8.87 -4.56
N LYS A 82 -4.56 -7.77 -4.58
CA LYS A 82 -5.03 -6.47 -5.10
C LYS A 82 -5.32 -6.54 -6.60
N VAL A 83 -4.49 -7.22 -7.38
CA VAL A 83 -4.72 -7.44 -8.83
C VAL A 83 -6.01 -8.23 -9.05
N ASN A 84 -6.19 -9.36 -8.37
CA ASN A 84 -7.41 -10.17 -8.48
C ASN A 84 -8.67 -9.37 -8.12
N ALA A 85 -8.60 -8.53 -7.08
CA ALA A 85 -9.71 -7.68 -6.68
C ALA A 85 -10.04 -6.61 -7.74
N LEU A 86 -9.03 -6.07 -8.43
CA LEU A 86 -9.23 -5.10 -9.51
C LEU A 86 -9.83 -5.76 -10.75
N GLU A 87 -9.38 -6.96 -11.11
CA GLU A 87 -9.94 -7.74 -12.21
C GLU A 87 -11.45 -8.00 -11.98
N CYS A 88 -11.82 -8.46 -10.78
CA CYS A 88 -13.24 -8.66 -10.43
C CYS A 88 -14.07 -7.37 -10.52
N LYS A 89 -13.51 -6.22 -10.11
CA LYS A 89 -14.18 -4.91 -10.23
C LYS A 89 -14.37 -4.52 -11.69
N GLN A 90 -13.35 -4.73 -12.53
CA GLN A 90 -13.39 -4.42 -13.95
C GLN A 90 -14.45 -5.25 -14.68
N GLU A 91 -14.57 -6.55 -14.37
CA GLU A 91 -15.61 -7.42 -14.93
C GLU A 91 -17.03 -6.94 -14.56
N LYS A 92 -17.27 -6.58 -13.31
CA LYS A 92 -18.56 -6.06 -12.85
C LYS A 92 -18.95 -4.78 -13.58
N MET A 93 -18.03 -3.82 -13.68
CA MET A 93 -18.25 -2.57 -14.40
C MET A 93 -18.60 -2.82 -15.88
N LEU A 94 -17.96 -3.82 -16.51
CA LEU A 94 -18.23 -4.17 -17.89
C LEU A 94 -19.63 -4.77 -18.07
N GLN A 95 -20.04 -5.67 -17.16
CA GLN A 95 -21.39 -6.25 -17.17
C GLN A 95 -22.48 -5.20 -16.97
N GLU A 96 -22.29 -4.27 -16.03
CA GLU A 96 -23.22 -3.17 -15.78
C GLU A 96 -23.38 -2.28 -17.01
N LYS A 97 -22.27 -1.97 -17.70
CA LYS A 97 -22.30 -1.20 -18.95
C LYS A 97 -23.08 -1.93 -20.05
N TYR A 98 -22.83 -3.23 -20.27
CA TYR A 98 -23.58 -4.01 -21.25
C TYR A 98 -25.08 -4.09 -20.93
N ALA A 99 -25.44 -4.21 -19.64
CA ALA A 99 -26.83 -4.20 -19.21
C ALA A 99 -27.51 -2.84 -19.47
N ALA A 100 -26.81 -1.73 -19.19
CA ALA A 100 -27.30 -0.37 -19.46
C ALA A 100 -27.54 -0.14 -20.97
N ASP A 101 -26.56 -0.49 -21.81
CA ASP A 101 -26.65 -0.30 -23.27
C ASP A 101 -27.81 -1.13 -23.88
N SER A 102 -28.02 -2.36 -23.40
CA SER A 102 -29.14 -3.22 -23.82
C SER A 102 -30.52 -2.66 -23.42
N SER A 103 -30.61 -2.01 -22.26
CA SER A 103 -31.86 -1.39 -21.78
C SER A 103 -32.22 -0.10 -22.56
N ALA A 104 -31.23 0.66 -23.02
CA ALA A 104 -31.43 1.86 -23.82
C ALA A 104 -32.03 1.55 -25.20
N LEU A 105 -31.58 0.48 -25.86
CA LEU A 105 -32.12 0.00 -27.15
C LEU A 105 -33.62 -0.34 -27.07
N ARG A 106 -34.06 -1.01 -26.00
CA ARG A 106 -35.48 -1.38 -25.81
C ARG A 106 -36.40 -0.18 -25.57
N SER A 107 -35.85 0.94 -25.15
CA SER A 107 -36.61 2.17 -24.83
C SER A 107 -36.83 3.07 -26.06
N GLY A 108 -36.03 2.90 -27.12
CA GLY A 108 -36.06 3.72 -28.33
C GLY A 108 -37.07 3.31 -29.40
N GLU A 109 -37.64 2.11 -29.34
CA GLU A 109 -38.51 1.58 -30.42
C GLU A 109 -40.00 1.96 -30.29
N LYS A 110 -40.42 2.68 -29.24
CA LYS A 110 -41.84 3.02 -29.01
C LYS A 110 -42.37 4.27 -29.73
N SER A 111 -41.63 4.93 -30.62
CA SER A 111 -42.05 6.22 -31.20
C SER A 111 -42.30 6.27 -32.72
N LYS A 112 -42.39 5.13 -33.43
CA LYS A 112 -42.78 5.10 -34.85
C LYS A 112 -43.94 4.15 -35.12
N GLY A 113 -45.13 4.53 -34.70
CA GLY A 113 -46.33 3.72 -34.91
C GLY A 113 -47.63 4.49 -34.67
N SER A 114 -47.84 5.60 -35.37
CA SER A 114 -49.16 6.07 -35.81
C SER A 114 -49.06 7.44 -36.46
N ASN A 115 -49.20 7.47 -37.78
CA ASN A 115 -50.09 8.46 -38.37
C ASN A 115 -50.80 7.77 -39.54
N VAL A 116 -52.00 7.31 -39.24
CA VAL A 116 -53.01 6.93 -40.21
C VAL A 116 -53.82 8.18 -40.47
N LEU A 117 -53.78 8.67 -41.71
CA LEU A 117 -54.90 9.20 -42.52
C LEU A 117 -54.34 9.92 -43.76
#